data_AF-A0A4V1UPC0-F1
#
_entry.id   AF-A0A4V1UPC0-F1
#
_cell.length_a   1.000
_cell.length_b   1.000
_cell.length_c   1.000
_cell.angle_alpha   90.00
_cell.angle_beta   90.00
_cell.angle_gamma   90.00
#
_symmetry.space_group_name_H-M   'P 1'
#
loop_
_entity.id
_entity.type
_entity.pdbx_description
1 polymer ?
#
loop_
_entity_poly.entity_id
_entity_poly.type
_entity_poly.pdbx_seq_one_letter_code
_entity_poly.pdbx_strand_id
1 'polypeptide(L)'
;MFAGGSDSWSVAGTADLPIFDFGRNAGNLDAARAQRDGLVAQYEKTLQTAFREVADALARRGTIDDQLAAQRSLTENAAASYRLSEARFRAGVDGFLSTLDSQRAQYAAEQELIATRLIRETNAVELYRALGGGLN
;
A
#
# COMPACT_ATOMS: atom_id res chain seq x y z
N MET A 1 -69.02 40.05 35.75
CA MET A 1 -68.86 40.18 34.28
C MET A 1 -68.06 38.99 33.80
N PHE A 2 -68.59 38.26 32.81
CA PHE A 2 -67.99 37.05 32.27
C PHE A 2 -66.77 37.38 31.41
N ALA A 3 -65.60 36.88 31.79
CA ALA A 3 -64.44 36.81 30.91
C ALA A 3 -64.02 35.34 30.83
N GLY A 4 -64.60 34.63 29.87
CA GLY A 4 -64.26 33.25 29.57
C GLY A 4 -64.54 32.98 28.11
N GLY A 5 -63.49 32.85 27.29
CA GLY A 5 -63.57 32.32 25.94
C GLY A 5 -62.89 33.18 24.88
N SER A 6 -61.58 32.99 24.69
CA SER A 6 -60.91 33.31 23.43
C SER A 6 -59.73 32.37 23.11
N ASP A 7 -59.80 31.11 23.55
CA ASP A 7 -58.86 30.08 23.09
C ASP A 7 -59.41 29.44 21.83
N SER A 8 -58.71 29.63 20.71
CA SER A 8 -58.97 28.94 19.46
C SER A 8 -57.69 28.26 18.99
N TRP A 9 -57.79 26.98 18.65
CA TRP A 9 -56.72 26.19 18.07
C TRP A 9 -57.21 25.64 16.73
N SER A 10 -56.32 25.58 15.74
CA SER A 10 -56.58 24.90 14.49
C SER A 10 -55.46 23.91 14.19
N VAL A 11 -55.85 22.77 13.64
CA VAL A 11 -54.95 21.76 13.10
C VAL A 11 -55.40 21.48 11.68
N ALA A 12 -54.47 21.59 10.74
CA ALA A 12 -54.67 21.26 9.35
C ALA A 12 -53.55 20.30 8.92
N GLY A 13 -53.92 19.24 8.20
CA GLY A 13 -52.98 18.35 7.51
C GLY A 13 -53.24 18.43 6.01
N THR A 14 -52.17 18.39 5.22
CA THR A 14 -52.24 18.31 3.75
C THR A 14 -51.62 17.00 3.29
N ALA A 15 -52.13 16.46 2.19
CA ALA A 15 -51.59 15.28 1.52
C ALA A 15 -51.55 15.53 0.01
N ASP A 16 -50.41 15.24 -0.60
CA ASP A 16 -50.16 15.43 -2.02
C ASP A 16 -49.79 14.09 -2.68
N LEU A 17 -50.52 13.73 -3.74
CA LEU A 17 -50.26 12.53 -4.53
C LEU A 17 -50.18 12.91 -6.02
N PRO A 18 -48.99 12.97 -6.62
CA PRO A 18 -48.86 13.27 -8.04
C PRO A 18 -49.39 12.09 -8.88
N ILE A 19 -50.41 12.35 -9.71
CA ILE A 19 -50.99 11.35 -10.62
C ILE A 19 -50.23 11.28 -11.95
N PHE A 20 -49.66 12.40 -12.41
CA PHE A 20 -48.90 12.48 -13.65
C PHE A 20 -47.72 13.44 -13.50
N ASP A 21 -46.50 12.95 -13.72
CA ASP A 21 -45.25 13.71 -13.51
C ASP A 21 -44.27 13.59 -14.69
N PHE A 22 -44.75 13.10 -15.85
CA PHE A 22 -43.97 12.83 -17.05
C PHE A 22 -42.71 11.97 -16.82
N GLY A 23 -42.72 11.10 -15.80
CA GLY A 23 -41.60 10.19 -15.49
C GLY A 23 -40.54 10.77 -14.57
N ARG A 24 -40.74 11.97 -13.99
CA ARG A 24 -39.78 12.59 -13.06
C ARG A 24 -39.45 11.69 -11.87
N ASN A 25 -40.46 11.10 -11.22
CA ASN A 25 -40.22 10.23 -10.06
C ASN A 25 -39.51 8.94 -10.47
N ALA A 26 -39.82 8.39 -11.65
CA ALA A 26 -39.12 7.22 -12.20
C ALA A 26 -37.65 7.55 -12.49
N GLY A 27 -37.36 8.69 -13.14
CA GLY A 27 -35.99 9.14 -13.41
C GLY A 27 -35.19 9.41 -12.12
N ASN A 28 -35.81 10.00 -11.10
CA ASN A 28 -35.18 10.19 -9.80
C ASN A 28 -34.87 8.84 -9.10
N LEU A 29 -35.79 7.87 -9.20
CA LEU A 29 -35.59 6.53 -8.67
C LEU A 29 -34.45 5.82 -9.40
N ASP A 30 -34.38 5.93 -10.72
CA ASP A 30 -33.31 5.31 -11.52
C ASP A 30 -31.95 5.95 -11.23
N ALA A 31 -31.89 7.28 -11.08
CA ALA A 31 -30.68 7.97 -10.64
C ALA A 31 -30.22 7.51 -9.25
N ALA A 32 -31.15 7.39 -8.30
CA ALA A 32 -30.85 6.89 -6.95
C ALA A 32 -30.36 5.44 -6.95
N ARG A 33 -30.94 4.58 -7.80
CA ARG A 33 -30.50 3.19 -8.00
C ARG A 33 -29.10 3.13 -8.60
N ALA A 34 -28.83 3.90 -9.65
CA ALA A 34 -27.52 3.97 -10.29
C ALA A 34 -26.45 4.48 -9.30
N GLN A 35 -26.76 5.47 -8.48
CA GLN A 35 -25.86 5.97 -7.43
C GLN A 35 -25.55 4.89 -6.40
N ARG A 36 -26.56 4.16 -5.90
CA ARG A 36 -26.36 3.04 -4.99
C ARG A 36 -25.47 1.97 -5.62
N ASP A 37 -25.74 1.58 -6.86
CA ASP A 37 -24.96 0.54 -7.54
C ASP A 37 -23.50 0.99 -7.73
N GLY A 38 -23.28 2.27 -8.03
CA GLY A 38 -21.96 2.89 -8.04
C GLY A 38 -21.23 2.83 -6.68
N LEU A 39 -21.94 3.06 -5.58
CA LEU A 39 -21.37 2.95 -4.23
C LEU A 39 -21.00 1.51 -3.88
N VAL A 40 -21.83 0.53 -4.27
CA VAL A 40 -21.52 -0.90 -4.09
C VAL A 40 -20.26 -1.27 -4.87
N ALA A 41 -20.17 -0.90 -6.14
CA ALA A 41 -18.99 -1.16 -6.96
C ALA A 41 -17.73 -0.50 -6.38
N GLN A 42 -17.85 0.71 -5.83
CA GLN A 42 -16.74 1.39 -5.16
C GLN A 42 -16.29 0.65 -3.89
N TYR A 43 -17.23 0.14 -3.09
CA TYR A 43 -16.94 -0.69 -1.93
C TYR A 43 -16.20 -1.98 -2.32
N GLU A 44 -16.70 -2.70 -3.33
CA GLU A 44 -16.07 -3.92 -3.85
C GLU A 44 -14.65 -3.65 -4.36
N LYS A 45 -14.45 -2.55 -5.10
CA LYS A 45 -13.12 -2.12 -5.57
C LYS A 45 -12.15 -1.84 -4.42
N THR A 46 -12.62 -1.18 -3.36
CA THR A 46 -11.81 -0.92 -2.16
C THR A 46 -11.38 -2.22 -1.51
N LEU A 47 -12.30 -3.18 -1.34
CA LEU A 47 -11.97 -4.50 -0.77
C LEU A 47 -10.96 -5.27 -1.62
N GLN A 48 -11.17 -5.34 -2.94
CA GLN A 48 -10.25 -5.99 -3.86
C GLN A 48 -8.85 -5.35 -3.83
N THR A 49 -8.80 -4.03 -3.65
CA THR A 49 -7.53 -3.31 -3.57
C THR A 49 -6.80 -3.60 -2.27
N ALA A 50 -7.50 -3.58 -1.14
CA ALA A 50 -6.93 -3.97 0.14
C ALA A 50 -6.38 -5.41 0.13
N PHE A 51 -7.13 -6.37 -0.45
CA PHE A 51 -6.67 -7.74 -0.56
C PHE A 51 -5.40 -7.87 -1.42
N ARG A 52 -5.36 -7.16 -2.56
CA ARG A 52 -4.16 -7.14 -3.43
C ARG A 52 -2.95 -6.58 -2.71
N GLU A 53 -3.10 -5.45 -2.03
CA GLU A 53 -2.00 -4.81 -1.30
C GLU A 53 -1.42 -5.74 -0.21
N VAL A 54 -2.28 -6.44 0.53
CA VAL A 54 -1.84 -7.44 1.53
C VAL A 54 -1.15 -8.63 0.86
N ALA A 55 -1.72 -9.14 -0.24
CA ALA A 55 -1.14 -10.27 -0.97
C ALA A 55 0.25 -9.94 -1.55
N ASP A 56 0.42 -8.76 -2.14
CA ASP A 56 1.69 -8.29 -2.69
C ASP A 56 2.74 -8.14 -1.58
N ALA A 57 2.35 -7.55 -0.44
CA ALA A 57 3.24 -7.39 0.70
C ALA A 57 3.68 -8.76 1.28
N LEU A 58 2.77 -9.72 1.40
CA LEU A 58 3.09 -11.07 1.87
C LEU A 58 3.95 -11.85 0.87
N ALA A 59 3.71 -11.72 -0.43
CA ALA A 59 4.53 -12.34 -1.47
C ALA A 59 5.98 -11.84 -1.41
N ARG A 60 6.17 -10.52 -1.24
CA ARG A 60 7.50 -9.95 -1.05
C ARG A 60 8.14 -10.40 0.26
N ARG A 61 7.38 -10.45 1.36
CA ARG A 61 7.87 -10.95 2.66
C ARG A 61 8.35 -12.40 2.58
N GLY A 62 7.66 -13.24 1.79
CA GLY A 62 8.01 -14.65 1.61
C GLY A 62 9.33 -14.89 0.88
N THR A 63 9.87 -13.91 0.15
CA THR A 63 11.08 -14.07 -0.68
C THR A 63 12.24 -13.17 -0.24
N ILE A 64 11.98 -12.09 0.50
CA ILE A 64 12.99 -11.09 0.83
C ILE A 64 14.08 -11.60 1.77
N ASP A 65 13.77 -12.52 2.69
CA ASP A 65 14.75 -13.05 3.63
C ASP A 65 15.77 -13.96 2.92
N ASP A 66 15.33 -14.74 1.92
CA ASP A 66 16.21 -15.53 1.06
C ASP A 66 17.10 -14.64 0.18
N GLN A 67 16.53 -13.59 -0.42
CA GLN A 67 17.29 -12.58 -1.16
C GLN A 67 18.35 -11.92 -0.26
N LEU A 68 18.00 -11.60 0.98
CA LEU A 68 18.91 -10.99 1.95
C LEU A 68 20.04 -11.95 2.35
N ALA A 69 19.74 -13.24 2.53
CA ALA A 69 20.76 -14.24 2.82
C ALA A 69 21.74 -14.42 1.66
N ALA A 70 21.24 -14.49 0.42
CA ALA A 70 22.07 -14.56 -0.78
C ALA A 70 22.97 -13.33 -0.92
N GLN A 71 22.43 -12.13 -0.69
CA GLN A 71 23.18 -10.89 -0.81
C GLN A 71 24.25 -10.76 0.28
N ARG A 72 23.99 -11.25 1.52
CA ARG A 72 25.02 -11.34 2.58
C ARG A 72 26.17 -12.24 2.16
N SER A 73 25.86 -13.44 1.64
CA SER A 73 26.89 -14.36 1.16
C SER A 73 27.70 -13.76 0.01
N LEU A 74 27.05 -13.04 -0.92
CA LEU A 74 27.74 -12.34 -2.00
C LEU A 74 28.71 -11.28 -1.46
N THR A 75 28.28 -10.45 -0.50
CA THR A 75 29.14 -9.45 0.14
C THR A 75 30.35 -10.09 0.84
N GLU A 76 30.14 -11.18 1.57
CA GLU A 76 31.22 -11.91 2.26
C GLU A 76 32.25 -12.48 1.27
N ASN A 77 31.76 -13.07 0.16
CA ASN A 77 32.61 -13.60 -0.90
C ASN A 77 33.37 -12.50 -1.65
N ALA A 78 32.72 -11.38 -1.95
CA ALA A 78 33.37 -10.24 -2.61
C ALA A 78 34.47 -9.63 -1.71
N ALA A 79 34.22 -9.51 -0.41
CA ALA A 79 35.22 -9.07 0.55
C ALA A 79 36.40 -10.06 0.66
N ALA A 80 36.15 -11.36 0.60
CA ALA A 80 37.22 -12.36 0.57
C ALA A 80 38.07 -12.26 -0.72
N SER A 81 37.43 -12.07 -1.87
CA SER A 81 38.10 -11.86 -3.16
C SER A 81 38.99 -10.61 -3.13
N TYR A 82 38.48 -9.49 -2.60
CA TYR A 82 39.27 -8.26 -2.47
C TYR A 82 40.50 -8.46 -1.58
N ARG A 83 40.35 -9.11 -0.41
CA ARG A 83 41.49 -9.42 0.48
C ARG A 83 42.55 -10.27 -0.22
N LEU A 84 42.12 -11.24 -1.04
CA LEU A 84 43.05 -12.10 -1.77
C LEU A 84 43.79 -11.35 -2.89
N SER A 85 43.10 -10.56 -3.70
CA SER A 85 43.75 -9.75 -4.74
C SER A 85 44.68 -8.70 -4.14
N GLU A 86 44.29 -8.09 -3.03
CA GLU A 86 45.13 -7.12 -2.33
C GLU A 86 46.42 -7.78 -1.82
N ALA A 87 46.33 -8.99 -1.25
CA ALA A 87 47.50 -9.75 -0.82
C ALA A 87 48.42 -10.10 -2.00
N ARG A 88 47.87 -10.52 -3.15
CA ARG A 88 48.64 -10.82 -4.37
C ARG A 88 49.34 -9.59 -4.93
N PHE A 89 48.65 -8.44 -4.96
CA PHE A 89 49.24 -7.17 -5.37
C PHE A 89 50.40 -6.76 -4.44
N ARG A 90 50.19 -6.81 -3.13
CA ARG A 90 51.24 -6.49 -2.13
C ARG A 90 52.44 -7.42 -2.22
N ALA A 91 52.22 -8.68 -2.61
CA ALA A 91 53.29 -9.65 -2.85
C ALA A 91 53.97 -9.50 -4.24
N GLY A 92 53.49 -8.59 -5.10
CA GLY A 92 54.01 -8.39 -6.46
C GLY A 92 53.65 -9.51 -7.45
N VAL A 93 52.68 -10.35 -7.11
CA VAL A 93 52.25 -11.52 -7.92
C VAL A 93 51.26 -11.13 -9.02
N ASP A 94 50.50 -10.06 -8.82
CA ASP A 94 49.47 -9.59 -9.75
C ASP A 94 49.44 -8.05 -9.80
N GLY A 95 48.90 -7.49 -10.88
CA GLY A 95 48.80 -6.05 -11.09
C GLY A 95 47.70 -5.39 -10.25
N PHE A 96 47.78 -4.07 -10.03
CA PHE A 96 46.80 -3.34 -9.21
C PHE A 96 45.37 -3.38 -9.76
N LEU A 97 45.19 -3.57 -11.07
CA LEU A 97 43.87 -3.57 -11.71
C LEU A 97 42.94 -4.65 -11.13
N SER A 98 43.45 -5.84 -10.79
CA SER A 98 42.62 -6.91 -10.19
C SER A 98 42.17 -6.56 -8.76
N THR A 99 42.98 -5.80 -8.03
CA THR A 99 42.63 -5.27 -6.70
C THR A 99 41.55 -4.20 -6.81
N LEU A 100 41.66 -3.30 -7.80
CA LEU A 100 40.65 -2.27 -8.02
C LEU A 100 39.31 -2.85 -8.47
N ASP A 101 39.33 -3.86 -9.34
CA ASP A 101 38.11 -4.53 -9.83
C ASP A 101 37.36 -5.25 -8.70
N SER A 102 38.08 -6.04 -7.90
CA SER A 102 37.50 -6.72 -6.74
C SER A 102 37.01 -5.74 -5.65
N GLN A 103 37.70 -4.62 -5.43
CA GLN A 103 37.23 -3.56 -4.54
C GLN A 103 35.90 -2.96 -5.02
N ARG A 104 35.78 -2.67 -6.32
CA ARG A 104 34.54 -2.17 -6.92
C ARG A 104 33.41 -3.19 -6.79
N ALA A 105 33.71 -4.47 -7.02
CA ALA A 105 32.74 -5.55 -6.87
C ALA A 105 32.27 -5.68 -5.40
N GLN A 106 33.17 -5.61 -4.42
CA GLN A 106 32.81 -5.59 -3.00
C GLN A 106 31.89 -4.40 -2.68
N TYR A 107 32.27 -3.19 -3.10
CA TYR A 107 31.49 -1.98 -2.82
C TYR A 107 30.09 -2.02 -3.47
N ALA A 108 29.97 -2.57 -4.68
CA ALA A 108 28.68 -2.80 -5.32
C ALA A 108 27.83 -3.81 -4.55
N ALA A 109 28.42 -4.92 -4.08
CA ALA A 109 27.72 -5.93 -3.29
C ALA A 109 27.24 -5.38 -1.94
N GLU A 110 28.01 -4.51 -1.28
CA GLU A 110 27.63 -3.84 -0.04
C GLU A 110 26.45 -2.88 -0.24
N GLN A 111 26.46 -2.07 -1.31
CA GLN A 111 25.34 -1.18 -1.64
C GLN A 111 24.05 -1.96 -1.89
N GLU A 112 24.12 -3.05 -2.67
CA GLU A 112 22.95 -3.89 -2.96
C GLU A 112 22.42 -4.60 -1.71
N LEU A 113 23.31 -4.98 -0.77
CA LEU A 113 22.90 -5.51 0.54
C LEU A 113 22.10 -4.48 1.35
N ILE A 114 22.53 -3.22 1.34
CA ILE A 114 21.82 -2.12 2.01
C ILE A 114 20.47 -1.87 1.33
N ALA A 115 20.42 -1.85 0.00
CA ALA A 115 19.18 -1.68 -0.75
C ALA A 115 18.19 -2.83 -0.45
N THR A 116 18.65 -4.08 -0.42
CA THR A 116 17.81 -5.24 -0.07
C THR A 116 17.28 -5.15 1.36
N ARG A 117 18.10 -4.71 2.33
CA ARG A 117 17.65 -4.45 3.70
C ARG A 117 16.58 -3.37 3.74
N LEU A 118 16.76 -2.27 3.01
CA LEU A 118 15.75 -1.22 2.92
C LEU A 118 14.43 -1.76 2.39
N ILE A 119 14.45 -2.58 1.33
CA ILE A 119 13.23 -3.19 0.79
C ILE A 119 12.53 -4.07 1.84
N ARG A 120 13.28 -4.83 2.64
CA ARG A 120 12.72 -5.63 3.73
C ARG A 120 12.01 -4.79 4.78
N GLU A 121 12.61 -3.69 5.20
CA GLU A 121 12.02 -2.80 6.20
C GLU A 121 10.79 -2.07 5.64
N THR A 122 10.87 -1.55 4.42
CA THR A 122 9.73 -0.92 3.74
C THR A 122 8.58 -1.90 3.57
N ASN A 123 8.85 -3.16 3.19
CA ASN A 123 7.83 -4.19 3.09
C ASN A 123 7.13 -4.48 4.44
N ALA A 124 7.86 -4.45 5.56
CA ALA A 124 7.27 -4.60 6.88
C ALA A 124 6.31 -3.44 7.20
N VAL A 125 6.68 -2.20 6.85
CA VAL A 125 5.83 -1.02 6.99
C VAL A 125 4.60 -1.09 6.08
N GLU A 126 4.77 -1.54 4.83
CA GLU A 126 3.67 -1.72 3.87
C GLU A 126 2.67 -2.77 4.34
N LEU A 127 3.15 -3.92 4.84
CA LEU A 127 2.29 -4.96 5.39
C LEU A 127 1.50 -4.44 6.60
N TYR A 128 2.16 -3.68 7.49
CA TYR A 128 1.48 -3.04 8.61
C TYR A 128 0.39 -2.06 8.14
N ARG A 129 0.69 -1.19 7.15
CA ARG A 129 -0.28 -0.26 6.56
C ARG A 129 -1.46 -0.99 5.91
N ALA A 130 -1.18 -2.02 5.11
CA ALA A 130 -2.20 -2.75 4.36
C ALA A 130 -3.17 -3.52 5.26
N LEU A 131 -2.71 -3.95 6.45
CA LEU A 131 -3.55 -4.58 7.48
C LEU A 131 -4.35 -3.56 8.32
N GLY A 132 -4.30 -2.27 7.99
CA GLY A 132 -5.02 -1.20 8.69
C GLY A 132 -4.24 -0.57 9.86
N GLY A 133 -2.92 -0.72 9.88
CA GLY A 133 -2.06 -0.25 10.97
C GLY A 133 -2.27 1.21 11.38
N GLY A 134 -2.41 1.42 12.69
CA GLY A 134 -2.34 2.75 13.32
C GLY A 134 -3.65 3.43 13.73
N LEU A 135 -4.76 2.69 13.88
CA LEU A 135 -5.97 3.22 14.54
C LEU A 135 -6.00 2.80 16.02
N ASN A 136 -5.20 3.50 16.82
CA ASN A 136 -5.39 3.77 18.26
C ASN A 136 -4.77 5.13 18.56
#